data_AF-A0A379FUB1-F1
#
_entry.id   AF-A0A379FUB1-F1
#
_cell.length_a   1.000
_cell.length_b   1.000
_cell.length_c   1.000
_cell.angle_alpha   90.00
_cell.angle_beta   90.00
_cell.angle_gamma   90.00
#
_symmetry.space_group_name_H-M   'P 1'
#
loop_
_entity.id
_entity.type
_entity.pdbx_description
1 polymer ?
#
loop_
_entity_poly.entity_id
_entity_poly.type
_entity_poly.pdbx_seq_one_letter_code
_entity_poly.pdbx_strand_id
1 'polypeptide(L)'
;MKSFEGLPLTLTHPDSGEVNVNDHKEIAIGHIQNIRIDGDKVICDVYITDAKAIKVLENTDVREVSVGYEPAEIEERSGKLYQINIRGNHVAVVAEGRYGSVCRLNDKKR
;
A
#
# COMPACT_ATOMS: atom_id res chain seq x y z
N MET A 1 -9.98 4.19 -7.36
CA MET A 1 -8.84 3.70 -8.18
C MET A 1 -7.88 4.80 -8.60
N LYS A 2 -8.32 5.87 -9.30
CA LYS A 2 -7.40 6.94 -9.74
C LYS A 2 -6.53 7.54 -8.62
N SER A 3 -7.07 7.62 -7.40
CA SER A 3 -6.34 8.09 -6.22
C SER A 3 -5.18 7.20 -5.77
N PHE A 4 -5.02 6.00 -6.33
CA PHE A 4 -3.96 5.06 -5.96
C PHE A 4 -2.76 5.12 -6.91
N GLU A 5 -2.92 5.75 -8.07
CA GLU A 5 -1.85 5.83 -9.06
C GLU A 5 -0.72 6.73 -8.54
N GLY A 6 0.52 6.25 -8.57
CA GLY A 6 1.70 7.01 -8.16
C GLY A 6 1.87 7.17 -6.64
N LEU A 7 1.10 6.46 -5.81
CA LEU A 7 1.24 6.58 -4.36
C LEU A 7 2.63 6.14 -3.88
N PRO A 8 3.18 6.81 -2.84
CA PRO A 8 4.44 6.41 -2.26
C PRO A 8 4.36 5.02 -1.63
N LEU A 9 5.45 4.27 -1.75
CA LEU A 9 5.68 3.04 -1.02
C LEU A 9 6.52 3.35 0.22
N THR A 10 6.15 2.80 1.38
CA THR A 10 6.90 2.91 2.63
C THR A 10 7.32 1.54 3.15
N LEU A 11 8.36 1.51 3.97
CA LEU A 11 8.71 0.34 4.78
C LEU A 11 8.01 0.53 6.14
N THR A 12 7.01 -0.31 6.46
CA THR A 12 6.00 -0.09 7.51
C THR A 12 5.09 1.13 7.31
N HIS A 13 3.98 1.17 8.05
CA HIS A 13 3.13 2.36 8.16
C HIS A 13 3.88 3.47 8.92
N PRO A 14 3.76 4.74 8.51
CA PRO A 14 4.26 5.87 9.28
C PRO A 14 3.59 5.95 10.66
N ASP A 15 4.31 6.37 11.69
CA ASP A 15 3.77 6.54 13.05
C ASP A 15 2.65 7.60 13.11
N SER A 16 2.72 8.60 12.22
CA SER A 16 1.66 9.60 11.99
C SER A 16 0.37 9.00 11.42
N GLY A 17 0.43 7.79 10.86
CA GLY A 17 -0.64 7.14 10.12
C GLY A 17 -0.72 7.52 8.63
N GLU A 18 0.06 8.51 8.18
CA GLU A 18 0.03 9.00 6.81
C GLU A 18 1.41 9.47 6.32
N VAL A 19 1.63 9.39 5.00
CA VAL A 19 2.70 10.12 4.33
C VAL A 19 2.18 11.52 4.01
N ASN A 20 2.90 12.55 4.41
CA ASN A 20 2.53 13.95 4.19
C ASN A 20 3.73 14.76 3.66
N VAL A 21 3.49 16.05 3.43
CA VAL A 21 4.49 16.96 2.82
C VAL A 21 5.77 17.13 3.63
N ASN A 22 5.72 16.83 4.94
CA ASN A 22 6.85 17.04 5.84
C ASN A 22 7.76 15.82 5.96
N ASP A 23 7.27 14.63 5.63
CA ASP A 23 7.98 13.36 5.85
C ASP A 23 8.15 12.50 4.59
N HIS A 24 7.48 12.84 3.47
CA HIS A 24 7.52 12.06 2.24
C HIS A 24 8.94 11.75 1.77
N LYS A 25 9.85 12.73 1.82
CA LYS A 25 11.23 12.54 1.34
C LYS A 25 12.01 11.56 2.21
N GLU A 26 11.72 11.52 3.51
CA GLU A 26 12.41 10.65 4.44
C GLU A 26 11.87 9.22 4.42
N ILE A 27 10.56 9.04 4.27
CA ILE A 27 9.91 7.73 4.49
C ILE A 27 9.52 6.98 3.22
N ALA A 28 9.41 7.67 2.07
CA ALA A 28 9.12 7.01 0.81
C ALA A 28 10.34 6.24 0.31
N ILE A 29 10.17 4.94 0.10
CA ILE A 29 11.20 4.04 -0.44
C ILE A 29 11.03 3.74 -1.93
N GLY A 30 9.98 4.29 -2.53
CA GLY A 30 9.53 3.97 -3.88
C GLY A 30 8.11 4.47 -4.15
N HIS A 31 7.47 3.92 -5.17
CA HIS A 31 6.07 4.20 -5.50
C HIS A 31 5.39 3.01 -6.20
N ILE A 32 4.08 3.09 -6.31
CA ILE A 32 3.26 2.15 -7.10
C ILE A 32 2.76 2.80 -8.39
N GLN A 33 2.60 2.01 -9.45
CA GLN A 33 1.99 2.46 -10.71
C GLN A 33 1.30 1.31 -11.45
N ASN A 34 0.64 1.62 -12.56
CA ASN A 34 -0.13 0.68 -13.39
C ASN A 34 -1.25 -0.01 -12.58
N ILE A 35 -2.03 0.77 -11.83
CA ILE A 35 -3.08 0.24 -10.96
C ILE A 35 -4.20 -0.37 -11.80
N ARG A 36 -4.54 -1.63 -11.53
CA ARG A 36 -5.55 -2.39 -12.28
C ARG A 36 -6.31 -3.35 -11.38
N ILE A 37 -7.51 -3.73 -11.80
CA ILE A 37 -8.29 -4.77 -11.12
C ILE A 37 -7.97 -6.13 -11.75
N ASP A 38 -7.74 -7.11 -10.90
CA ASP A 38 -7.62 -8.51 -11.25
C ASP A 38 -8.54 -9.33 -10.33
N GLY A 39 -9.69 -9.75 -10.87
CA GLY A 39 -10.76 -10.37 -10.10
C GLY A 39 -11.29 -9.45 -8.99
N ASP A 40 -11.11 -9.89 -7.74
CA ASP A 40 -11.50 -9.18 -6.52
C ASP A 40 -10.38 -8.31 -5.93
N LYS A 41 -9.22 -8.24 -6.58
CA LYS A 41 -8.03 -7.55 -6.08
C LYS A 41 -7.69 -6.32 -6.91
N VAL A 42 -7.07 -5.35 -6.24
CA VAL A 42 -6.32 -4.29 -6.89
C VAL A 42 -4.86 -4.71 -6.93
N ILE A 43 -4.30 -4.80 -8.13
CA ILE A 43 -2.89 -5.12 -8.35
C ILE A 43 -2.19 -3.90 -8.96
N CYS A 44 -0.88 -3.83 -8.72
CA CYS A 44 -0.03 -2.74 -9.16
C CYS A 44 1.39 -3.22 -9.40
N ASP A 45 2.17 -2.40 -10.08
CA ASP A 45 3.60 -2.57 -10.23
C ASP A 45 4.28 -1.70 -9.17
N VAL A 46 5.26 -2.26 -8.46
CA VAL A 46 5.94 -1.61 -7.35
C VAL A 46 7.38 -1.29 -7.75
N TYR A 47 7.78 -0.03 -7.59
CA TYR A 47 9.10 0.46 -7.94
C TYR A 47 9.79 0.90 -6.67
N ILE A 48 10.76 0.11 -6.23
CA ILE A 48 11.56 0.38 -5.03
C ILE A 48 12.86 1.05 -5.46
N THR A 49 13.11 2.25 -4.95
CA THR A 49 14.26 3.07 -5.33
C THR A 49 15.22 3.32 -4.17
N ASP A 50 14.84 2.97 -2.94
CA ASP A 50 15.72 3.07 -1.77
C ASP A 50 16.57 1.81 -1.58
N ALA A 51 17.90 1.99 -1.63
CA ALA A 51 18.86 0.89 -1.54
C ALA A 51 18.88 0.20 -0.16
N LYS A 52 18.52 0.90 0.93
CA LYS A 52 18.46 0.30 2.27
C LYS A 52 17.20 -0.57 2.39
N ALA A 53 16.07 -0.08 1.89
CA ALA A 53 14.82 -0.82 1.85
C ALA A 53 14.95 -2.09 1.02
N ILE A 54 15.59 -2.02 -0.17
CA ILE A 54 15.88 -3.22 -0.98
C ILE A 54 16.66 -4.25 -0.16
N LYS A 55 17.75 -3.84 0.51
CA LYS A 55 18.53 -4.76 1.37
C LYS A 55 17.70 -5.35 2.49
N VAL A 56 16.83 -4.58 3.14
CA VAL A 56 15.95 -5.11 4.20
C VAL A 56 15.00 -6.15 3.63
N LEU A 57 14.36 -5.86 2.50
CA LEU A 57 13.43 -6.79 1.86
C LEU A 57 14.14 -8.04 1.35
N GLU A 58 15.33 -7.94 0.77
CA GLU A 58 16.11 -9.12 0.35
C GLU A 58 16.53 -10.02 1.53
N ASN A 59 16.83 -9.43 2.69
CA ASN A 59 17.28 -10.15 3.87
C ASN A 59 16.14 -10.62 4.80
N THR A 60 14.89 -10.30 4.49
CA THR A 60 13.73 -10.67 5.30
C THR A 60 12.65 -11.31 4.44
N ASP A 61 11.77 -12.11 5.04
CA ASP A 61 10.59 -12.66 4.36
C ASP A 61 9.39 -11.70 4.36
N VAL A 62 9.59 -10.44 4.77
CA VAL A 62 8.52 -9.43 4.82
C VAL A 62 8.13 -9.06 3.39
N ARG A 63 6.92 -9.46 2.99
CA ARG A 63 6.42 -9.23 1.63
C ARG A 63 4.99 -8.70 1.59
N GLU A 64 4.24 -8.77 2.69
CA GLU A 64 2.84 -8.36 2.69
C GLU A 64 2.71 -6.85 2.53
N VAL A 65 1.59 -6.41 1.97
CA VAL A 65 1.33 -4.98 1.74
C VAL A 65 0.01 -4.54 2.35
N SER A 66 0.00 -3.31 2.83
CA SER A 66 -1.17 -2.65 3.42
C SER A 66 -1.33 -1.25 2.84
N VAL A 67 -2.56 -0.83 2.58
CA VAL A 67 -2.87 0.51 2.06
C VAL A 67 -3.20 1.42 3.24
N GLY A 68 -2.49 2.54 3.35
CA GLY A 68 -2.94 3.69 4.13
C GLY A 68 -3.82 4.60 3.27
N TYR A 69 -4.97 5.02 3.80
CA TYR A 69 -5.95 5.84 3.10
C TYR A 69 -6.55 6.88 4.05
N GLU A 70 -7.02 7.99 3.48
CA GLU A 70 -7.77 9.02 4.22
C GLU A 70 -9.01 8.39 4.87
N PRO A 71 -9.51 8.94 6.00
CA PRO A 71 -10.74 8.47 6.61
C PRO A 71 -11.86 8.29 5.58
N ALA A 72 -12.33 7.05 5.43
CA ALA A 72 -13.35 6.71 4.47
C ALA A 72 -14.74 7.12 4.98
N GLU A 73 -15.59 7.58 4.06
CA GLU A 73 -17.01 7.76 4.35
C GLU A 73 -17.67 6.40 4.62
N ILE A 74 -18.60 6.36 5.57
CA ILE A 74 -19.34 5.16 5.93
C ILE A 74 -20.78 5.28 5.42
N GLU A 75 -21.18 4.32 4.59
CA GLU A 75 -22.56 4.21 4.10
C GLU A 75 -23.19 2.92 4.64
N GLU A 76 -24.40 3.01 5.21
CA GLU A 76 -25.17 1.83 5.60
C GLU A 76 -26.03 1.34 4.44
N ARG A 77 -25.89 0.06 4.07
CA ARG A 77 -26.74 -0.61 3.08
C ARG A 77 -27.27 -1.91 3.67
N SER A 78 -28.59 -2.01 3.84
CA SER A 78 -29.26 -3.22 4.33
C SER A 78 -28.68 -3.75 5.67
N GLY A 79 -28.42 -2.85 6.63
CA GLY A 79 -27.87 -3.20 7.94
C GLY A 79 -26.37 -3.56 7.95
N LYS A 80 -25.65 -3.31 6.85
CA LYS A 80 -24.19 -3.47 6.75
C LYS A 80 -23.54 -2.12 6.48
N LEU A 81 -22.40 -1.87 7.14
CA LEU A 81 -21.61 -0.66 6.95
C LEU A 81 -20.54 -0.87 5.87
N TYR A 82 -20.47 0.06 4.92
CA TYR A 82 -19.53 0.04 3.81
C TYR A 82 -18.65 1.29 3.86
N GLN A 83 -17.34 1.09 3.72
CA GLN A 83 -16.42 2.19 3.45
C GLN A 83 -16.52 2.55 1.97
N ILE A 84 -16.87 3.80 1.68
CA ILE A 84 -17.00 4.34 0.32
C ILE A 84 -16.07 5.54 0.15
N ASN A 85 -15.90 5.98 -1.11
CA ASN A 85 -15.09 7.15 -1.46
C ASN A 85 -13.65 7.11 -0.93
N ILE A 86 -13.07 5.92 -0.81
CA ILE A 86 -11.71 5.71 -0.30
C ILE A 86 -10.68 6.41 -1.20
N ARG A 87 -9.84 7.26 -0.60
CA ARG A 87 -8.71 7.95 -1.24
C ARG A 87 -7.41 7.46 -0.60
N GLY A 88 -6.56 6.82 -1.39
CA GLY A 88 -5.30 6.27 -0.91
C GLY A 88 -4.29 7.37 -0.59
N ASN A 89 -3.42 7.11 0.38
CA ASN A 89 -2.33 7.99 0.82
C ASN A 89 -0.95 7.35 0.58
N HIS A 90 -0.78 6.06 0.93
CA HIS A 90 0.45 5.31 0.70
C HIS A 90 0.19 3.79 0.67
N VAL A 91 1.20 3.03 0.25
CA VAL A 91 1.26 1.58 0.44
C VAL A 91 2.46 1.24 1.32
N ALA A 92 2.24 0.48 2.38
CA ALA A 92 3.26 0.04 3.31
C ALA A 92 3.59 -1.43 3.08
N VAL A 93 4.88 -1.77 3.07
CA VAL A 93 5.33 -3.15 3.20
C VAL A 93 5.34 -3.51 4.69
N VAL A 94 4.60 -4.56 5.06
CA VAL A 94 4.32 -4.94 6.45
C VAL A 94 4.55 -6.44 6.66
N ALA A 95 4.81 -6.83 7.92
CA ALA A 95 4.96 -8.24 8.28
C ALA A 95 3.63 -9.01 8.15
N GLU A 96 2.53 -8.37 8.57
CA GLU A 96 1.17 -8.92 8.50
C GLU A 96 0.24 -7.87 7.88
N GLY A 97 -0.18 -8.12 6.65
CA GLY A 97 -1.13 -7.31 5.90
C GLY A 97 -2.56 -7.58 6.35
N ARG A 98 -3.41 -6.55 6.30
CA ARG A 98 -4.82 -6.66 6.71
C ARG A 98 -5.63 -7.67 5.89
N TYR A 99 -5.24 -7.89 4.63
CA TYR A 99 -5.85 -8.88 3.74
C TYR A 99 -5.07 -10.21 3.71
N GLY A 100 -4.07 -10.34 4.59
CA GLY A 100 -3.17 -11.49 4.71
C GLY A 100 -2.20 -11.65 3.54
N SER A 101 -1.47 -12.76 3.57
CA SER A 101 -0.40 -13.13 2.63
C SER A 101 -0.76 -13.17 1.14
N VAL A 102 -2.03 -13.03 0.78
CA VAL A 102 -2.47 -12.92 -0.63
C VAL A 102 -2.18 -11.55 -1.23
N CYS A 103 -2.10 -10.49 -0.41
CA CYS A 103 -1.68 -9.15 -0.81
C CYS A 103 -0.22 -8.96 -0.44
N ARG A 104 0.68 -9.23 -1.39
CA ARG A 104 2.13 -9.18 -1.17
C ARG A 104 2.91 -8.78 -2.42
N LEU A 105 4.11 -8.27 -2.20
CA LEU A 105 5.13 -8.13 -3.23
C LEU A 105 5.49 -9.51 -3.78
N ASN A 106 5.50 -9.64 -5.11
CA ASN A 106 6.04 -10.81 -5.80
C ASN A 106 7.00 -10.31 -6.89
N ASP A 107 8.18 -10.90 -6.95
CA ASP A 107 9.25 -10.62 -7.91
C ASP A 107 9.25 -11.60 -9.09
N LYS A 108 8.45 -12.67 -9.01
CA LYS A 108 8.26 -13.67 -10.06
C LYS A 108 6.91 -13.52 -10.72
N LYS A 109 6.89 -13.57 -12.07
CA LYS A 109 5.65 -13.78 -12.83
C LYS A 109 5.03 -15.10 -12.38
N ARG A 110 3.79 -15.06 -11.90
CA ARG A 110 2.94 -16.26 -11.81
C ARG A 110 2.41 -16.62 -13.18
#